data_AF-A0A969QNA4-F1
#
_entry.id   AF-A0A969QNA4-F1
#
_cell.length_a   1.000
_cell.length_b   1.000
_cell.length_c   1.000
_cell.angle_alpha   90.00
_cell.angle_beta   90.00
_cell.angle_gamma   90.00
#
_symmetry.space_group_name_H-M   'P 1'
#
loop_
_entity.id
_entity.type
_entity.pdbx_description
1 polymer ?
#
loop_
_entity_poly.entity_id
_entity_poly.type
_entity_poly.pdbx_seq_one_letter_code
_entity_poly.pdbx_strand_id
1 'polypeptide(L)'
;MQFTLTAYRYDKLGEYDASFKDLYRTPVEEVFSEHTAILACMDTFRKDLEAAEKEIAQRNSKRRIAYEGMLPSQLLNSTSI
;
A
#
# COMPACT_ATOMS: atom_id res chain seq x y z
N MET A 1 -12.12 -15.25 -20.11
CA MET A 1 -11.77 -15.83 -18.80
C MET A 1 -11.87 -14.74 -17.77
N GLN A 2 -12.66 -14.93 -16.72
CA GLN A 2 -12.81 -13.97 -15.63
C GLN A 2 -11.89 -14.44 -14.50
N PHE A 3 -10.78 -13.73 -14.29
CA PHE A 3 -9.82 -14.04 -13.23
C PHE A 3 -10.29 -13.40 -11.93
N THR A 4 -11.18 -14.11 -11.22
CA THR A 4 -11.85 -13.59 -10.02
C THR A 4 -10.87 -13.25 -8.89
N LEU A 5 -9.78 -14.00 -8.77
CA LEU A 5 -8.79 -13.83 -7.70
C LEU A 5 -7.81 -12.64 -7.92
N THR A 6 -7.68 -12.13 -9.14
CA THR A 6 -6.75 -11.03 -9.45
C THR A 6 -7.43 -9.67 -9.57
N ALA A 7 -8.76 -9.62 -9.39
CA ALA A 7 -9.57 -8.42 -9.63
C ALA A 7 -9.67 -7.49 -8.39
N TYR A 8 -9.29 -7.97 -7.21
CA TYR A 8 -9.42 -7.21 -5.96
C TYR A 8 -8.31 -6.16 -5.82
N ARG A 9 -8.68 -4.88 -5.73
CA ARG A 9 -7.75 -3.73 -5.60
C ARG A 9 -8.15 -2.71 -4.54
N TYR A 10 -9.04 -3.09 -3.61
CA TYR A 10 -9.66 -2.13 -2.70
C TYR A 10 -8.77 -1.71 -1.51
N ASP A 11 -7.68 -2.42 -1.25
CA ASP A 11 -6.82 -2.21 -0.09
C ASP A 11 -5.36 -2.24 -0.57
N LYS A 12 -4.59 -1.15 -0.41
CA LYS A 12 -3.19 -1.09 -0.86
C LYS A 12 -2.25 -0.88 0.31
N LEU A 13 -1.09 -1.54 0.25
CA LEU A 13 -0.08 -1.41 1.27
C LEU A 13 0.30 0.06 1.52
N GLY A 14 0.10 0.55 2.75
CA GLY A 14 0.41 1.93 3.13
C GLY A 14 -0.71 2.96 2.90
N GLU A 15 -1.84 2.56 2.31
CA GLU A 15 -3.06 3.37 2.21
C GLU A 15 -4.09 2.86 3.24
N TYR A 16 -4.32 3.63 4.31
CA TYR A 16 -5.17 3.20 5.43
C TYR A 16 -6.50 3.95 5.55
N ASP A 17 -6.64 5.08 4.87
CA ASP A 17 -7.82 5.96 5.01
C ASP A 17 -9.14 5.29 4.69
N ALA A 18 -9.22 4.54 3.59
CA ALA A 18 -10.45 3.84 3.21
C ALA A 18 -10.85 2.82 4.30
N SER A 19 -9.88 2.00 4.74
CA SER A 19 -10.09 0.96 5.74
C SER A 19 -10.51 1.53 7.10
N PHE A 20 -9.89 2.65 7.54
CA PHE A 20 -10.25 3.29 8.81
C PHE A 20 -11.55 4.09 8.72
N LYS A 21 -11.84 4.72 7.58
CA LYS A 21 -13.12 5.38 7.34
C LYS A 21 -14.28 4.38 7.35
N ASP A 22 -14.09 3.19 6.80
CA ASP A 22 -15.11 2.15 6.82
C ASP A 22 -15.33 1.58 8.24
N LEU A 23 -14.25 1.38 9.01
CA LEU A 23 -14.32 0.77 10.33
C LEU A 23 -14.74 1.75 11.44
N TYR A 24 -14.19 2.96 11.43
CA TYR A 24 -14.35 3.96 12.49
C TYR A 24 -15.20 5.17 12.09
N ARG A 25 -15.57 5.30 10.79
CA ARG A 25 -16.26 6.48 10.22
C ARG A 25 -15.47 7.78 10.34
N THR A 26 -14.17 7.65 10.53
CA THR A 26 -13.26 8.75 10.88
C THR A 26 -11.95 8.57 10.09
N PRO A 27 -11.33 9.65 9.57
CA PRO A 27 -10.01 9.60 8.93
C PRO A 27 -8.92 9.07 9.86
N VAL A 28 -7.85 8.50 9.29
CA VAL A 28 -6.72 7.96 10.08
C VAL A 28 -6.09 9.04 10.96
N GLU A 29 -5.95 10.25 10.44
CA GLU A 29 -5.37 11.39 11.16
C GLU A 29 -6.16 11.76 12.41
N GLU A 30 -7.48 11.64 12.36
CA GLU A 30 -8.36 11.91 13.49
C GLU A 30 -8.32 10.77 14.51
N VAL A 31 -8.26 9.52 14.06
CA VAL A 31 -8.12 8.33 14.93
C VAL A 31 -6.84 8.38 15.75
N PHE A 32 -5.73 8.86 15.17
CA PHE A 32 -4.43 8.98 15.84
C PHE A 32 -4.02 10.42 16.17
N SER A 33 -4.99 11.33 16.30
CA SER A 33 -4.72 12.75 16.54
C SER A 33 -3.90 13.02 17.82
N GLU A 34 -4.08 12.22 18.87
CA GLU A 34 -3.30 12.28 20.12
C GLU A 34 -1.97 11.49 20.05
N HIS A 35 -1.73 10.76 18.96
CA HIS A 35 -0.60 9.85 18.77
C HIS A 35 0.24 10.23 17.54
N THR A 36 0.80 11.45 17.56
CA THR A 36 1.59 12.02 16.45
C THR A 36 2.76 11.16 15.98
N ALA A 37 3.35 10.35 16.86
CA ALA A 37 4.41 9.40 16.50
C ALA A 37 3.93 8.29 15.55
N ILE A 38 2.67 7.84 15.67
CA ILE A 38 2.08 6.85 14.77
C ILE A 38 1.91 7.47 13.39
N LEU A 39 1.36 8.68 13.30
CA LEU A 39 1.20 9.40 12.04
C LEU A 39 2.55 9.65 11.34
N ALA A 40 3.60 10.03 12.09
CA ALA A 40 4.94 10.20 11.55
C ALA A 40 5.55 8.87 11.04
N CYS A 41 5.29 7.77 11.75
CA CYS A 41 5.70 6.43 11.32
C CYS A 41 5.01 6.02 10.01
N MET A 42 3.69 6.25 9.91
CA MET A 42 2.91 5.96 8.69
C MET A 42 3.38 6.78 7.49
N ASP A 43 3.68 8.08 7.68
CA ASP A 43 4.22 8.92 6.61
C ASP A 43 5.62 8.48 6.16
N THR A 44 6.48 8.10 7.12
CA THR A 44 7.81 7.55 6.81
C THR A 44 7.67 6.24 6.02
N PHE A 45 6.82 5.33 6.48
CA PHE A 45 6.57 4.07 5.81
C PHE A 45 6.06 4.27 4.37
N ARG A 46 5.15 5.22 4.15
CA ARG A 46 4.68 5.56 2.79
C ARG A 46 5.82 6.03 1.88
N LYS A 47 6.73 6.88 2.38
CA LYS A 47 7.89 7.33 1.62
C LYS A 47 8.85 6.18 1.30
N ASP A 48 9.04 5.26 2.24
CA ASP A 48 9.87 4.08 2.03
C ASP A 48 9.28 3.16 0.94
N LEU A 49 7.95 2.99 0.92
CA LEU A 49 7.26 2.26 -0.15
C LEU A 49 7.45 2.93 -1.52
N GLU A 50 7.34 4.26 -1.60
CA GLU A 50 7.59 4.99 -2.85
C GLU A 50 9.05 4.85 -3.33
N ALA A 51 10.00 4.84 -2.41
CA ALA A 51 11.41 4.61 -2.73
C ALA A 51 11.64 3.17 -3.23
N ALA A 52 11.04 2.18 -2.57
CA ALA A 52 11.11 0.78 -2.98
C ALA A 52 10.48 0.55 -4.35
N GLU A 53 9.33 1.17 -4.66
CA GLU A 53 8.69 1.13 -5.98
C GLU A 53 9.65 1.60 -7.07
N LYS A 54 10.31 2.76 -6.86
CA LYS A 54 11.29 3.31 -7.81
C LYS A 54 12.49 2.38 -7.99
N GLU A 55 13.00 1.80 -6.91
CA GLU A 55 14.12 0.86 -6.98
C GLU A 55 13.75 -0.42 -7.75
N ILE A 56 12.56 -0.98 -7.50
CA ILE A 56 12.07 -2.16 -8.21
C ILE A 56 11.85 -1.83 -9.70
N ALA A 57 11.32 -0.66 -10.03
CA ALA A 57 11.17 -0.22 -11.42
C ALA A 57 12.53 -0.13 -12.13
N GLN A 58 13.55 0.44 -11.47
CA GLN A 58 14.92 0.48 -12.00
C GLN A 58 15.49 -0.93 -12.19
N ARG A 59 15.27 -1.84 -11.24
CA ARG A 59 15.72 -3.24 -11.37
C ARG A 59 14.99 -3.95 -12.52
N ASN A 60 13.68 -3.76 -12.67
CA ASN A 60 12.88 -4.35 -13.74
C ASN A 60 13.31 -3.86 -15.13
N SER A 61 13.74 -2.60 -15.27
CA SER A 61 14.28 -2.09 -16.55
C SER A 61 15.49 -2.85 -17.08
N LYS A 62 16.22 -3.56 -16.21
CA LYS A 62 17.41 -4.36 -16.53
C LYS A 62 17.10 -5.85 -16.70
N ARG A 63 15.87 -6.27 -16.38
CA ARG A 63 15.46 -7.68 -16.46
C ARG A 63 14.94 -8.01 -17.85
N ARG A 64 15.20 -9.24 -18.30
CA ARG A 64 14.57 -9.77 -19.52
C ARG A 64 13.05 -9.90 -19.40
N ILE A 65 12.57 -10.21 -18.19
CA ILE A 65 11.16 -10.28 -17.82
C ILE A 65 10.99 -9.48 -16.53
N ALA A 66 10.11 -8.48 -16.53
CA ALA A 66 9.82 -7.70 -15.34
C ALA A 66 9.15 -8.58 -14.28
N TYR A 67 9.51 -8.35 -13.02
CA TYR A 67 8.86 -8.98 -11.88
C TYR A 67 8.13 -7.91 -11.08
N GLU A 68 6.82 -7.84 -11.30
CA GLU A 68 5.94 -6.78 -10.78
C GLU A 68 5.21 -7.17 -9.50
N GLY A 69 5.21 -8.45 -9.14
CA GLY A 69 4.45 -8.98 -7.99
C GLY A 69 4.88 -8.47 -6.61
N MET A 70 5.95 -7.68 -6.54
CA MET A 70 6.43 -7.04 -5.30
C MET A 70 6.47 -5.52 -5.40
N LEU A 71 5.90 -4.92 -6.44
CA LEU A 71 5.70 -3.47 -6.48
C LEU A 71 4.73 -3.10 -5.35
N PRO A 72 5.11 -2.22 -4.39
CA PRO A 72 4.20 -1.70 -3.37
C PRO A 72 2.81 -1.32 -3.90
N SER A 73 2.73 -0.72 -5.09
CA SER A 73 1.46 -0.33 -5.74
C SER A 73 0.53 -1.50 -6.09
N GLN A 74 1.04 -2.73 -6.11
CA GLN A 74 0.31 -3.97 -6.39
C GLN A 74 0.09 -4.83 -5.13
N LEU A 75 0.64 -4.44 -3.98
CA LEU A 75 0.49 -5.18 -2.73
C LEU A 75 -0.74 -4.73 -1.96
N LEU A 76 -1.49 -5.69 -1.44
CA LEU A 76 -2.60 -5.43 -0.52
C LEU A 76 -2.08 -5.26 0.91
N ASN A 77 -2.73 -4.46 1.77
CA ASN A 77 -2.36 -4.41 3.21
C ASN A 77 -2.62 -5.75 3.91
N SER A 78 -3.55 -6.56 3.39
CA SER A 78 -4.05 -7.77 4.04
C SER A 78 -4.27 -8.90 3.03
N THR A 79 -4.24 -10.15 3.51
CA THR A 79 -4.64 -11.31 2.72
C THR A 79 -6.16 -11.34 2.62
N SER A 80 -6.70 -10.75 1.55
CA SER A 80 -8.14 -10.60 1.32
C SER A 80 -8.66 -11.39 0.12
N ILE A 81 -7.77 -12.09 -0.61
CA ILE A 81 -8.11 -12.97 -1.75
C ILE A 81 -7.03 -14.02 -1.99
#